data_AF-A0A3D3AA96-F1
#
_entry.id   AF-A0A3D3AA96-F1
#
_cell.length_a   1.000
_cell.length_b   1.000
_cell.length_c   1.000
_cell.angle_alpha   90.00
_cell.angle_beta   90.00
_cell.angle_gamma   90.00
#
_symmetry.space_group_name_H-M   'P 1'
#
loop_
_entity.id
_entity.type
_entity.pdbx_description
1 polymer ?
#
loop_
_entity_poly.entity_id
_entity_poly.type
_entity_poly.pdbx_seq_one_letter_code
_entity_poly.pdbx_strand_id
1 'polypeptide(L)' 'MSELEEAEKQVRDMVVQAAASLTQQYGEDAEVIATMRAAEFAAAGDVDGLKAWDMIIEYLVALREGKPEDIGEP' A
#
# COMPACT_ATOMS: atom_id res chain seq x y z
N MET A 1 -12.44 20.08 7.97
CA MET A 1 -12.04 19.05 7.00
C MET A 1 -13.30 18.52 6.35
N SER A 2 -13.27 18.30 5.05
CA SER A 2 -14.36 17.65 4.32
C SER A 2 -14.37 16.15 4.64
N GLU A 3 -15.52 15.50 4.56
CA GLU A 3 -15.64 14.04 4.70
C GLU A 3 -14.71 13.29 3.73
N LEU A 4 -14.43 13.88 2.56
CA LEU A 4 -13.48 13.36 1.58
C LEU A 4 -12.03 13.39 2.07
N GLU A 5 -11.60 14.49 2.69
CA GLU A 5 -10.24 14.64 3.21
C GLU A 5 -9.97 13.65 4.36
N GLU A 6 -10.99 13.38 5.18
CA GLU A 6 -10.90 12.41 6.28
C GLU A 6 -10.80 10.97 5.75
N ALA A 7 -11.57 10.63 4.71
CA ALA A 7 -11.50 9.32 4.07
C ALA A 7 -10.13 9.07 3.40
N GLU A 8 -9.59 10.05 2.68
CA GLU A 8 -8.26 9.97 2.07
C GLU A 8 -7.16 9.78 3.12
N LYS A 9 -7.25 10.53 4.22
CA LYS A 9 -6.32 10.36 5.34
C LYS A 9 -6.42 8.96 5.94
N GLN A 10 -7.63 8.45 6.16
CA GLN A 10 -7.82 7.11 6.73
C GLN A 10 -7.23 6.02 5.82
N VAL A 11 -7.42 6.12 4.51
CA VAL A 11 -6.82 5.19 3.54
C VAL A 11 -5.29 5.25 3.60
N ARG A 12 -4.72 6.45 3.62
CA ARG A 12 -3.27 6.65 3.75
C ARG A 12 -2.74 6.02 5.04
N ASP A 13 -3.40 6.26 6.17
CA ASP A 13 -3.00 5.70 7.45
C ASP A 13 -3.04 4.16 7.42
N MET A 14 -4.05 3.57 6.78
CA MET A 14 -4.13 2.11 6.59
C MET A 14 -2.97 1.57 5.75
N VAL A 15 -2.63 2.24 4.64
CA VAL A 15 -1.50 1.87 3.77
C VAL A 15 -0.19 1.90 4.54
N VAL A 16 0.06 2.97 5.30
CA VAL A 16 1.26 3.12 6.14
C VAL A 16 1.36 2.00 7.18
N GLN A 17 0.26 1.67 7.86
CA GLN A 17 0.25 0.61 8.87
C GLN A 17 0.49 -0.78 8.25
N ALA A 18 -0.11 -1.06 7.08
CA ALA A 18 0.10 -2.32 6.38
C ALA A 18 1.55 -2.46 5.90
N ALA A 19 2.10 -1.42 5.28
CA ALA A 19 3.50 -1.40 4.85
C ALA A 19 4.46 -1.58 6.03
N ALA A 20 4.25 -0.87 7.14
CA ALA A 20 5.06 -1.03 8.35
C ALA A 20 5.00 -2.48 8.89
N SER A 21 3.81 -3.07 8.91
CA SER A 21 3.63 -4.46 9.36
C SER A 21 4.34 -5.45 8.44
N LEU A 22 4.33 -5.23 7.13
CA LEU A 22 5.03 -6.06 6.15
C LEU A 22 6.54 -5.93 6.30
N THR A 23 7.06 -4.71 6.41
CA THR A 23 8.49 -4.46 6.62
C THR A 23 8.98 -5.07 7.93
N GLN A 24 8.18 -5.03 9.00
CA GLN A 24 8.54 -5.69 10.27
C GLN A 24 8.61 -7.21 10.18
N GLN A 25 7.72 -7.83 9.39
CA GLN A 25 7.63 -9.29 9.28
C GLN A 25 8.60 -9.88 8.26
N TYR A 26 8.79 -9.18 7.14
CA TYR A 26 9.46 -9.71 5.96
C TYR A 26 10.71 -8.90 5.56
N GLY A 27 10.97 -7.76 6.20
CA GLY A 27 12.15 -6.95 5.92
C GLY A 27 12.21 -6.51 4.46
N GLU A 28 13.31 -6.85 3.78
CA GLU A 28 13.54 -6.56 2.36
C GLU A 28 12.54 -7.25 1.42
N ASP A 29 11.93 -8.36 1.85
CA ASP A 29 10.96 -9.11 1.04
C ASP A 29 9.54 -8.53 1.11
N ALA A 30 9.30 -7.47 1.90
CA ALA A 30 7.97 -6.91 2.11
C ALA A 30 7.22 -6.55 0.81
N GLU A 31 7.92 -5.96 -0.16
CA GLU A 31 7.36 -5.61 -1.47
C GLU A 31 7.02 -6.85 -2.30
N VAL A 32 7.88 -7.87 -2.27
CA VAL A 32 7.65 -9.13 -2.98
C VAL A 32 6.41 -9.81 -2.42
N ILE A 33 6.28 -9.89 -1.10
CA ILE A 33 5.10 -10.46 -0.42
C ILE A 33 3.83 -9.65 -0.74
N ALA A 34 3.91 -8.32 -0.73
CA ALA A 34 2.78 -7.46 -1.11
C ALA A 34 2.35 -7.70 -2.57
N THR A 35 3.31 -7.82 -3.48
CA THR A 35 3.07 -8.11 -4.91
C THR A 35 2.42 -9.48 -5.11
N MET A 36 2.89 -10.50 -4.41
CA MET A 36 2.28 -11.84 -4.47
C MET A 36 0.83 -11.81 -4.00
N ARG A 37 0.54 -11.09 -2.90
CA ARG A 37 -0.85 -10.92 -2.43
C ARG A 37 -1.70 -10.16 -3.43
N ALA A 38 -1.21 -9.05 -4.00
CA ALA A 38 -1.93 -8.32 -5.05
C ALA A 38 -2.31 -9.24 -6.22
N ALA A 39 -1.41 -10.12 -6.64
CA ALA A 39 -1.68 -11.10 -7.69
C ALA A 39 -2.78 -12.11 -7.30
N GLU A 40 -2.90 -12.50 -6.03
CA GLU A 40 -3.99 -13.34 -5.54
C GLU A 40 -5.35 -12.65 -5.67
N PHE A 41 -5.45 -11.36 -5.30
CA PHE A 41 -6.68 -10.57 -5.46
C PHE A 41 -7.02 -10.36 -6.95
N ALA A 42 -6.01 -10.07 -7.78
CA ALA A 42 -6.18 -9.97 -9.22
C ALA A 42 -6.73 -11.27 -9.83
N ALA A 43 -6.17 -12.42 -9.43
CA ALA A 43 -6.60 -13.73 -9.91
C ALA A 43 -8.01 -14.11 -9.42
N ALA A 44 -8.39 -13.66 -8.23
CA ALA A 44 -9.73 -13.82 -7.68
C ALA A 44 -10.77 -12.88 -8.31
N GLY A 45 -10.33 -11.88 -9.10
CA GLY A 45 -11.19 -10.84 -9.66
C GLY A 45 -11.62 -9.78 -8.65
N ASP A 46 -10.96 -9.70 -7.49
CA ASP A 46 -11.22 -8.71 -6.45
C ASP A 46 -10.44 -7.42 -6.76
N VAL A 47 -11.11 -6.51 -7.48
CA VAL A 47 -10.53 -5.24 -7.94
C VAL A 47 -10.26 -4.28 -6.78
N ASP A 48 -11.14 -4.24 -5.78
CA ASP A 48 -10.98 -3.34 -4.63
C ASP A 48 -9.82 -3.82 -3.74
N GLY A 49 -9.73 -5.14 -3.52
CA GLY A 49 -8.60 -5.76 -2.85
C GLY A 49 -7.29 -5.49 -3.59
N LEU A 50 -7.26 -5.71 -4.91
CA LEU A 50 -6.09 -5.40 -5.74
C LEU A 50 -5.66 -3.95 -5.59
N LYS A 51 -6.59 -2.99 -5.73
CA LYS A 51 -6.29 -1.57 -5.60
C LYS A 51 -5.72 -1.21 -4.22
N ALA A 52 -6.23 -1.82 -3.15
CA ALA A 52 -5.69 -1.63 -1.81
C ALA A 52 -4.22 -2.10 -1.70
N TRP A 53 -3.89 -3.23 -2.32
CA TRP A 53 -2.53 -3.76 -2.34
C TRP A 53 -1.60 -2.98 -3.26
N ASP A 54 -2.07 -2.46 -4.38
CA ASP A 54 -1.29 -1.57 -5.26
C ASP A 54 -0.81 -0.33 -4.49
N MET A 55 -1.69 0.32 -3.72
CA MET A 55 -1.31 1.47 -2.88
C MET A 55 -0.25 1.10 -1.81
N ILE A 56 -0.31 -0.11 -1.25
CA ILE A 56 0.69 -0.60 -0.29
C ILE A 56 2.03 -0.84 -0.99
N ILE A 57 2.02 -1.41 -2.20
CA ILE A 57 3.22 -1.65 -2.99
C ILE A 57 3.87 -0.31 -3.38
N GLU A 58 3.10 0.65 -3.87
CA GLU A 58 3.60 2.00 -4.17
C GLU A 58 4.24 2.65 -2.94
N TYR A 59 3.62 2.51 -1.76
CA TYR A 59 4.21 3.00 -0.52
C TYR A 59 5.54 2.31 -0.17
N LEU A 60 5.62 0.99 -0.32
CA LEU A 60 6.84 0.23 -0.04
C LEU A 60 7.98 0.61 -1.00
N VAL A 61 7.66 0.80 -2.28
CA VAL A 61 8.61 1.28 -3.30
C VAL A 61 9.12 2.67 -2.92
N ALA A 62 8.21 3.60 -2.62
CA ALA A 62 8.54 4.96 -2.22
C ALA A 62 9.40 5.00 -0.94
N LEU A 63 9.08 4.16 0.05
CA LEU A 63 9.86 4.02 1.28
C LEU A 63 11.27 3.53 1.01
N ARG A 64 11.44 2.53 0.13
CA ARG A 64 12.75 2.00 -0.28
C ARG A 64 13.58 3.05 -1.01
N GLU A 65 12.94 3.88 -1.83
CA GLU A 65 13.59 5.00 -2.54
C GLU A 65 13.90 6.19 -1.61
N GLY A 66 13.45 6.15 -0.35
CA GLY A 66 13.63 7.21 0.62
C GLY A 66 12.72 8.42 0.40
N LYS A 67 11.60 8.22 -0.31
CA LYS A 67 10.61 9.26 -0.65
C LYS A 67 9.16 8.84 -0.33
N PRO A 68 8.86 8.41 0.90
CA PRO A 68 7.51 7.96 1.28
C PRO A 68 6.42 9.07 1.21
N GLU A 69 6.77 10.29 0.83
CA GLU A 69 5.88 11.42 0.56
C GLU A 69 5.43 11.53 -0.91
N ASP A 70 6.14 10.91 -1.87
CA ASP A 70 5.86 11.00 -3.32
C ASP A 70 4.66 10.15 -3.77
N ILE A 71 4.06 9.42 -2.83
CA ILE A 71 2.88 8.57 -3.02
C ILE A 71 1.64 9.47 -3.02
N GLY A 72 1.12 9.70 -4.22
CA GLY A 72 -0.08 10.52 -4.44
C GLY A 72 0.16 11.82 -5.21
N GLU A 73 1.14 11.89 -6.11
CA GLU A 73 0.94 12.81 -7.25
C GLU A 73 -0.15 12.22 -8.17
N PRO A 74 -1.25 12.95 -8.41
CA PRO A 74 -2.33 12.52 -9.30
C PRO A 74 -1.92 12.41 -10.77
#